data_AF-A0A533HWY3-F1
#
_entry.id   AF-A0A533HWY3-F1
#
_cell.length_a   1.000
_cell.length_b   1.000
_cell.length_c   1.000
_cell.angle_alpha   90.00
_cell.angle_beta   90.00
_cell.angle_gamma   90.00
#
_symmetry.space_group_name_H-M   'P 1'
#
loop_
_entity.id
_entity.type
_entity.pdbx_description
1 polymer ?
#
loop_
_entity_poly.entity_id
_entity_poly.type
_entity_poly.pdbx_seq_one_letter_code
_entity_poly.pdbx_strand_id
1 'polypeptide(L)'
;MQALQKIQIENNSELGAVVSSRVVASELEKQHQHVKRDLEKLLMSPNVDALIIPSEYKDSRGRKQKEYLLTKDGFTLYMFNIQGHNDFKMAYINKFNEMERQISHPIASYMIEDPVKRAELWIEEQKEKQQLQLENSMQKQKIAEYEPKASYLDTILNNKSLVTVGQIAKDYGMSAQALNKLLHELKVQYKQSGQWLLYSNLHAKGYTHSSTTEIEHKDGSTSVRMNTKWTQKGRLFIYELLKEHDILPVIEKEA
;
A
#
# COMPACT_ATOMS: atom_id res chain seq x y z
N MET A 1 -11.79 -17.83 -24.40
CA MET A 1 -10.88 -16.72 -24.02
C MET A 1 -9.71 -17.32 -23.26
N GLN A 2 -8.63 -17.67 -23.95
CA GLN A 2 -7.37 -18.03 -23.29
C GLN A 2 -6.80 -16.75 -22.69
N ALA A 3 -6.49 -16.79 -21.39
CA ALA A 3 -5.79 -15.69 -20.74
C ALA A 3 -4.45 -15.50 -21.44
N LEU A 4 -4.20 -14.31 -21.99
CA LEU A 4 -2.87 -13.88 -22.41
C LEU A 4 -1.93 -14.11 -21.22
N GLN A 5 -1.07 -15.13 -21.32
CA GLN A 5 -0.01 -15.32 -20.35
C GLN A 5 0.82 -14.04 -20.35
N LYS A 6 1.06 -13.48 -19.15
CA LYS A 6 1.92 -12.29 -19.00
C LYS A 6 3.29 -12.67 -19.56
N ILE A 7 3.69 -12.05 -20.66
CA ILE A 7 5.03 -12.22 -21.22
C ILE A 7 6.02 -11.97 -20.09
N GLN A 8 6.71 -13.04 -19.68
CA GLN A 8 7.73 -12.96 -18.64
C GLN A 8 8.99 -12.39 -19.28
N ILE A 9 9.16 -11.08 -19.13
CA ILE A 9 10.38 -10.38 -19.49
C ILE A 9 11.29 -10.42 -18.27
N GLU A 10 12.50 -10.95 -18.47
CA GLU A 10 13.53 -11.04 -17.46
C GLU A 10 14.43 -9.79 -17.60
N ASN A 11 14.67 -9.07 -16.50
CA ASN A 11 15.63 -7.97 -16.50
C ASN A 11 17.01 -8.54 -16.18
N ASN A 12 17.85 -8.64 -17.20
CA ASN A 12 19.23 -9.04 -17.04
C ASN A 12 20.10 -7.79 -16.83
N SER A 13 20.93 -7.79 -15.78
CA SER A 13 21.74 -6.64 -15.38
C SER A 13 22.74 -6.15 -16.44
N GLU A 14 23.16 -7.02 -17.37
CA GLU A 14 24.14 -6.69 -18.42
C GLU A 14 23.48 -6.47 -19.80
N LEU A 15 22.31 -7.07 -20.02
CA LEU A 15 21.66 -7.17 -21.34
C LEU A 15 20.33 -6.42 -21.43
N GLY A 16 19.86 -5.86 -20.31
CA GLY A 16 18.56 -5.22 -20.21
C GLY A 16 17.40 -6.23 -20.22
N ALA A 17 16.24 -5.79 -20.70
CA ALA A 17 15.03 -6.60 -20.80
C ALA A 17 15.18 -7.69 -21.87
N VAL A 18 15.10 -8.97 -21.47
CA VAL A 18 15.22 -10.14 -22.34
C VAL A 18 14.04 -11.10 -22.18
N VAL A 19 13.78 -11.93 -23.19
CA VAL A 19 12.78 -13.00 -23.16
C VAL A 19 13.45 -14.34 -23.39
N SER A 20 13.20 -15.32 -22.53
CA SER A 20 13.76 -16.66 -22.69
C SER A 20 13.05 -17.44 -23.80
N SER A 21 13.81 -18.26 -24.54
CA SER A 21 13.26 -19.11 -25.60
C SER A 21 12.23 -20.13 -25.10
N ARG A 22 12.19 -20.41 -23.80
CA ARG A 22 11.13 -21.21 -23.16
C ARG A 22 9.80 -20.48 -23.11
N VAL A 23 9.81 -19.20 -22.73
CA VAL A 23 8.61 -18.35 -22.75
C VAL A 23 8.10 -18.25 -24.18
N VAL A 24 8.99 -17.98 -25.13
CA VAL A 24 8.64 -17.95 -26.56
C VAL A 24 8.02 -19.27 -27.02
N ALA A 25 8.57 -20.42 -26.62
CA ALA A 25 8.03 -21.73 -26.98
C ALA A 25 6.63 -21.97 -26.40
N SER A 26 6.41 -21.59 -25.13
CA SER A 26 5.11 -21.70 -24.46
C SER A 26 4.04 -20.88 -25.17
N GLU A 27 4.34 -19.63 -25.49
CA GLU A 27 3.40 -18.66 -26.08
C GLU A 27 3.08 -18.97 -27.55
N LEU A 28 4.02 -19.57 -28.27
CA LEU A 28 3.81 -20.04 -29.64
C LEU A 28 3.17 -21.44 -29.70
N GLU A 29 2.89 -22.07 -28.55
CA GLU A 29 2.44 -23.46 -28.45
C GLU A 29 3.36 -24.43 -29.23
N LYS A 30 4.66 -24.16 -29.22
CA LYS A 30 5.69 -24.95 -29.92
C LYS A 30 6.59 -25.69 -28.93
N GLN A 31 7.12 -26.83 -29.37
CA GLN A 31 8.18 -27.50 -28.61
C GLN A 31 9.44 -26.64 -28.55
N HIS A 32 10.02 -26.49 -27.35
CA HIS A 32 11.23 -25.68 -27.13
C HIS A 32 12.40 -26.09 -28.04
N GLN A 33 12.51 -27.37 -28.37
CA GLN A 33 13.52 -27.87 -29.31
C GLN A 33 13.40 -27.25 -30.71
N HIS A 34 12.18 -27.02 -31.20
CA HIS A 34 11.97 -26.39 -32.50
C HIS A 34 12.37 -24.92 -32.48
N VAL A 35 11.98 -24.20 -31.42
CA VAL A 35 12.37 -22.79 -31.22
C VAL A 35 13.89 -22.66 -31.15
N LYS A 36 14.59 -23.52 -30.39
CA LYS A 36 16.06 -23.52 -30.33
C LYS A 36 16.70 -23.71 -31.70
N ARG A 37 16.21 -24.67 -32.49
CA ARG A 37 16.72 -24.93 -33.84
C ARG A 37 16.51 -23.73 -34.76
N ASP A 38 15.38 -23.05 -34.65
CA ASP A 38 15.10 -21.87 -35.48
C ASP A 38 15.99 -20.69 -35.08
N LEU A 39 16.24 -20.50 -33.78
CA LEU A 39 17.18 -19.50 -33.27
C LEU A 39 18.63 -19.79 -33.69
N GLU A 40 19.05 -21.05 -33.68
CA GLU A 40 20.36 -21.48 -34.16
C GLU A 40 20.57 -21.19 -35.64
N LYS A 41 19.51 -21.28 -36.46
CA LYS A 41 19.56 -20.85 -37.87
C LYS A 41 19.71 -19.34 -37.99
N LEU A 42 19.02 -18.55 -37.16
CA LEU A 42 19.15 -17.09 -37.18
C LEU A 42 20.56 -16.63 -36.76
N LEU A 43 21.18 -17.33 -35.81
CA LEU A 43 22.57 -17.09 -35.41
C LEU A 43 23.59 -17.34 -36.53
N MET A 44 23.24 -18.06 -37.60
CA MET A 44 24.12 -18.20 -38.78
C MET A 44 24.17 -16.92 -39.63
N SER A 45 23.28 -15.96 -39.39
CA SER A 45 23.24 -14.68 -40.09
C SER A 45 24.16 -13.66 -39.40
N PRO A 46 24.86 -12.79 -40.15
CA PRO A 46 25.75 -11.78 -39.58
C PRO A 46 24.99 -10.80 -38.66
N ASN A 47 25.64 -10.34 -37.60
CA ASN A 47 25.15 -9.35 -36.61
C ASN A 47 23.98 -9.82 -35.71
N VAL A 48 23.70 -11.13 -35.63
CA VAL A 48 22.62 -11.66 -34.76
C VAL A 48 23.14 -12.16 -33.40
N ASP A 49 24.44 -12.37 -33.27
CA ASP A 49 25.07 -12.91 -32.04
C ASP A 49 24.80 -12.06 -30.79
N ALA A 50 24.77 -10.73 -30.95
CA ALA A 50 24.46 -9.81 -29.86
C ALA A 50 22.96 -9.78 -29.48
N LEU A 51 22.09 -10.33 -30.33
CA LEU A 51 20.64 -10.27 -30.17
C LEU A 51 20.05 -11.53 -29.53
N ILE A 52 20.69 -12.69 -29.75
CA ILE A 52 20.25 -14.01 -29.28
C ILE A 52 21.38 -14.64 -28.47
N ILE A 53 21.21 -14.68 -27.16
CA ILE A 53 22.32 -14.94 -26.23
C ILE A 53 22.18 -16.34 -25.64
N PRO A 54 23.17 -17.24 -25.77
CA PRO A 54 23.12 -18.57 -25.17
C PRO A 54 23.00 -18.49 -23.64
N SER A 55 22.13 -19.32 -23.06
CA SER A 55 21.93 -19.41 -21.60
C SER A 55 21.58 -20.85 -21.19
N GLU A 56 21.47 -21.11 -19.90
CA GLU A 56 21.12 -22.41 -19.33
C GLU A 56 20.03 -22.28 -18.25
N TYR A 57 19.14 -23.26 -18.18
CA TYR A 57 18.16 -23.39 -17.10
C TYR A 57 18.20 -24.79 -16.48
N LYS A 58 17.63 -24.92 -15.27
CA LYS A 58 17.39 -26.22 -14.62
C LYS A 58 15.97 -26.69 -14.94
N ASP A 59 15.84 -27.91 -15.46
CA ASP A 59 14.55 -28.54 -15.69
C ASP A 59 13.89 -29.01 -14.37
N SER A 60 12.66 -29.52 -14.43
CA SER A 60 11.93 -30.06 -13.27
C SER A 60 12.61 -31.26 -12.60
N ARG A 61 13.62 -31.85 -13.24
CA ARG A 61 14.46 -32.95 -12.73
C ARG A 61 15.84 -32.46 -12.28
N GLY A 62 16.07 -31.14 -12.24
CA GLY A 62 17.31 -30.50 -11.82
C GLY A 62 18.45 -30.56 -12.86
N ARG A 63 18.19 -31.04 -14.08
CA ARG A 63 19.22 -31.13 -15.13
C ARG A 63 19.41 -29.79 -15.80
N LYS A 64 20.66 -29.43 -16.09
CA LYS A 64 20.98 -28.24 -16.89
C LYS A 64 20.60 -28.46 -18.35
N GLN A 65 19.87 -27.51 -18.91
CA GLN A 65 19.39 -27.53 -20.29
C GLN A 65 19.71 -26.20 -20.96
N LYS A 66 20.13 -26.27 -22.22
CA LYS A 66 20.42 -25.08 -23.02
C LYS A 66 19.15 -24.33 -23.37
N GLU A 67 19.20 -23.01 -23.23
CA GLU A 67 18.23 -22.06 -23.73
C GLU A 67 18.92 -20.85 -24.37
N TYR A 68 18.12 -19.87 -24.77
CA TYR A 68 18.58 -18.63 -25.38
C TYR A 68 17.76 -17.48 -24.78
N LEU A 69 18.43 -16.38 -24.48
CA LEU A 69 17.83 -15.13 -24.05
C LEU A 69 17.80 -14.18 -25.25
N LEU A 70 16.61 -13.73 -25.62
CA LEU A 70 16.40 -12.85 -26.74
C LEU A 70 16.26 -11.43 -26.22
N THR A 71 17.11 -10.53 -26.72
CA THR A 71 16.94 -9.07 -26.54
C THR A 71 15.68 -8.59 -27.25
N LYS A 72 15.34 -7.31 -27.11
CA LYS A 72 14.21 -6.71 -27.83
C LYS A 72 14.24 -6.98 -29.33
N ASP A 73 15.38 -6.68 -29.93
CA ASP A 73 15.55 -6.78 -31.37
C ASP A 73 15.67 -8.25 -31.80
N GLY A 74 16.30 -9.11 -30.98
CA GLY A 74 16.37 -10.55 -31.23
C GLY A 74 15.00 -11.24 -31.21
N PHE A 75 14.15 -10.89 -30.23
CA PHE A 75 12.78 -11.37 -30.17
C PHE A 75 11.97 -10.88 -31.37
N THR A 76 12.08 -9.60 -31.70
CA THR A 76 11.37 -8.99 -32.83
C THR A 76 11.76 -9.65 -34.14
N LEU A 77 13.06 -9.86 -34.38
CA LEU A 77 13.60 -10.56 -35.54
C LEU A 77 13.06 -12.00 -35.65
N TYR A 78 13.03 -12.74 -34.55
CA TYR A 78 12.47 -14.09 -34.53
C TYR A 78 10.97 -14.10 -34.87
N MET A 79 10.20 -13.18 -34.26
CA MET A 79 8.75 -13.09 -34.44
C MET A 79 8.33 -12.66 -35.85
N PHE A 80 9.15 -11.88 -36.57
CA PHE A 80 8.90 -11.53 -37.97
C PHE A 80 8.88 -12.75 -38.89
N ASN A 81 9.65 -13.80 -38.57
CA ASN A 81 9.70 -15.04 -39.33
C ASN A 81 8.56 -16.01 -39.00
N ILE A 82 7.71 -15.67 -38.03
CA ILE A 82 6.56 -16.49 -37.61
C ILE A 82 5.29 -15.93 -38.21
N GLN A 83 4.58 -16.76 -38.97
CA GLN A 83 3.25 -16.43 -39.49
C GLN A 83 2.19 -16.54 -38.38
N GLY A 84 1.30 -15.56 -38.26
CA GLY A 84 0.25 -15.52 -37.24
C GLY A 84 0.73 -15.00 -35.87
N HIS A 85 0.01 -15.41 -34.81
CA HIS A 85 0.26 -15.03 -33.40
C HIS A 85 0.25 -13.50 -33.16
N ASN A 86 -0.66 -12.78 -33.81
CA ASN A 86 -0.75 -11.32 -33.71
C ASN A 86 -1.02 -10.85 -32.28
N ASP A 87 -1.82 -11.57 -31.49
CA ASP A 87 -2.10 -11.21 -30.10
C ASP A 87 -0.84 -11.24 -29.24
N PHE A 88 0.02 -12.25 -29.43
CA PHE A 88 1.31 -12.35 -28.74
C PHE A 88 2.30 -11.27 -29.19
N LYS A 89 2.36 -10.98 -30.50
CA LYS A 89 3.16 -9.88 -31.05
C LYS A 89 2.72 -8.53 -30.46
N MET A 90 1.41 -8.27 -30.40
CA MET A 90 0.84 -7.05 -29.82
C MET A 90 1.09 -6.96 -28.31
N ALA A 91 0.95 -8.06 -27.57
CA ALA A 91 1.27 -8.10 -26.15
C ALA A 91 2.75 -7.74 -25.89
N TYR A 92 3.65 -8.22 -26.74
CA TYR A 92 5.07 -7.89 -26.65
C TYR A 92 5.34 -6.40 -26.93
N ILE A 93 4.78 -5.87 -28.02
CA ILE A 93 4.89 -4.45 -28.38
C ILE A 93 4.37 -3.57 -27.24
N ASN A 94 3.20 -3.90 -26.68
CA ASN A 94 2.61 -3.14 -25.58
C ASN A 94 3.47 -3.18 -24.32
N LYS A 95 4.04 -4.34 -23.98
CA LYS A 95 4.92 -4.49 -22.82
C LYS A 95 6.20 -3.70 -23.00
N PHE A 96 6.73 -3.67 -24.22
CA PHE A 96 7.90 -2.88 -24.53
C PHE A 96 7.62 -1.36 -24.44
N ASN A 97 6.50 -0.89 -24.99
CA ASN A 97 6.08 0.51 -24.86
C ASN A 97 5.79 0.92 -23.40
N GLU A 98 5.35 -0.02 -22.55
CA GLU A 98 5.23 0.20 -21.11
C GLU A 98 6.61 0.39 -20.46
N MET A 99 7.59 -0.46 -20.81
CA MET A 99 8.96 -0.34 -20.30
C MET A 99 9.64 0.94 -20.78
N GLU A 100 9.45 1.36 -22.04
CA GLU A 100 9.96 2.65 -22.52
C GLU A 100 9.37 3.82 -21.76
N ARG A 101 8.08 3.80 -21.42
CA ARG A 101 7.46 4.83 -20.58
C ARG A 101 8.02 4.88 -19.17
N GLN A 102 8.51 3.76 -18.64
CA GLN A 102 9.13 3.71 -17.30
C GLN A 102 10.59 4.18 -17.29
N ILE A 103 11.30 4.06 -18.41
CA ILE A 103 12.73 4.42 -18.53
C ILE A 103 12.91 5.81 -19.14
N SER A 104 11.96 6.26 -19.96
CA SER A 104 11.96 7.59 -20.56
C SER A 104 11.81 8.63 -19.44
N HIS A 105 12.92 9.27 -19.11
CA HIS A 105 12.85 10.60 -18.53
C HIS A 105 12.12 11.46 -19.58
N PRO A 106 11.00 12.11 -19.23
CA PRO A 106 10.34 12.99 -20.18
C PRO A 106 11.38 13.99 -20.68
N ILE A 107 11.62 13.99 -21.99
CA ILE A 107 12.50 14.96 -22.63
C ILE A 107 11.84 16.31 -22.38
N ALA A 108 12.43 17.11 -21.51
CA ALA A 108 11.86 18.39 -21.16
C ALA A 108 11.68 19.22 -22.44
N SER A 109 10.52 19.86 -22.60
CA SER A 109 10.12 20.52 -23.86
C SER A 109 11.21 21.42 -24.46
N TYR A 110 11.99 22.11 -23.63
CA TYR A 110 13.10 22.99 -24.05
C TYR A 110 14.25 22.29 -24.78
N MET A 111 14.35 20.95 -24.74
CA MET A 111 15.36 20.16 -25.42
C MET A 111 14.99 19.80 -26.86
N ILE A 112 13.77 20.14 -27.31
CA ILE A 112 13.26 19.79 -28.64
C ILE A 112 13.60 20.91 -29.63
N GLU A 113 14.40 20.62 -30.66
CA GLU A 113 14.81 21.61 -31.66
C GLU A 113 13.65 22.10 -32.56
N ASP A 114 12.72 21.20 -32.90
CA ASP A 114 11.54 21.51 -33.71
C ASP A 114 10.57 22.43 -32.93
N PRO A 115 10.31 23.65 -33.40
CA PRO A 115 9.50 24.63 -32.67
C PRO A 115 8.03 24.23 -32.52
N VAL A 116 7.46 23.48 -33.47
CA VAL A 116 6.06 23.04 -33.42
C VAL A 116 5.90 21.94 -32.38
N LYS A 117 6.76 20.92 -32.44
CA LYS A 117 6.74 19.82 -31.46
C LYS A 117 7.06 20.30 -30.05
N ARG A 118 7.96 21.28 -29.91
CA ARG A 118 8.25 21.94 -28.63
C ARG A 118 7.00 22.57 -28.03
N ALA A 119 6.23 23.31 -28.84
CA ALA A 119 5.02 23.97 -28.38
C ALA A 119 3.93 22.96 -27.96
N GLU A 120 3.77 21.87 -28.70
CA GLU A 120 2.81 20.81 -28.37
C GLU A 120 3.13 20.17 -27.00
N LEU A 121 4.37 19.75 -26.78
CA LEU A 121 4.82 19.16 -25.52
C LEU A 121 4.74 20.16 -24.35
N TRP A 122 5.08 21.43 -24.59
CA TRP A 122 4.94 22.46 -23.56
C TRP A 122 3.48 22.67 -23.12
N ILE A 123 2.53 22.65 -24.06
CA ILE A 123 1.10 22.74 -23.75
C ILE A 123 0.66 21.56 -22.87
N GLU A 124 1.14 20.36 -23.18
CA GLU A 124 0.85 19.15 -22.39
C GLU A 124 1.45 19.24 -20.99
N GLU A 125 2.72 19.64 -20.86
CA GLU A 125 3.38 19.91 -19.57
C GLU A 125 2.61 20.94 -18.73
N GLN A 126 2.12 22.04 -19.34
CA GLN A 126 1.33 23.04 -18.62
C GLN A 126 -0.03 22.51 -18.17
N LYS A 127 -0.72 21.71 -18.98
CA LYS A 127 -2.00 21.10 -18.62
C LYS A 127 -1.83 20.13 -17.46
N GLU A 128 -0.81 19.28 -17.51
CA GLU A 128 -0.51 18.34 -16.42
C GLU A 128 -0.19 19.09 -15.13
N LYS A 129 0.65 20.13 -15.21
CA LYS A 129 0.97 20.97 -14.05
C LYS A 129 -0.27 21.63 -13.45
N GLN A 130 -1.18 22.15 -14.29
CA GLN A 130 -2.42 22.75 -13.83
C GLN A 130 -3.35 21.72 -13.16
N GLN A 131 -3.42 20.51 -13.71
CA GLN A 131 -4.19 19.41 -13.12
C GLN A 131 -3.61 18.98 -11.76
N LEU A 132 -2.29 18.81 -11.67
CA LEU A 132 -1.61 18.48 -10.42
C LEU A 132 -1.77 19.57 -9.35
N GLN A 133 -1.79 20.84 -9.75
CA GLN A 133 -2.07 21.96 -8.86
C GLN A 133 -3.51 21.95 -8.35
N LEU A 134 -4.48 21.67 -9.22
CA LEU A 134 -5.88 21.54 -8.83
C LEU A 134 -6.06 20.38 -7.85
N GLU A 135 -5.47 19.23 -8.14
CA GLU A 135 -5.52 18.07 -7.26
C GLU A 135 -4.88 18.37 -5.90
N ASN A 136 -3.71 19.00 -5.87
CA ASN A 136 -3.07 19.45 -4.63
C ASN A 136 -3.96 20.41 -3.84
N SER A 137 -4.62 21.35 -4.51
CA SER A 137 -5.52 22.29 -3.86
C SER A 137 -6.71 21.57 -3.23
N MET A 138 -7.34 20.64 -3.96
CA MET A 138 -8.44 19.82 -3.44
C MET A 138 -7.99 18.92 -2.28
N GLN A 139 -6.81 18.31 -2.38
CA GLN A 139 -6.24 17.49 -1.29
C GLN A 139 -5.96 18.34 -0.05
N LYS A 140 -5.39 19.55 -0.21
CA LYS A 140 -5.18 20.50 0.89
C LYS A 140 -6.50 20.93 1.53
N GLN A 141 -7.54 21.17 0.74
CA GLN A 141 -8.88 21.46 1.28
C GLN A 141 -9.41 20.29 2.12
N LYS A 142 -9.33 19.05 1.61
CA LYS A 142 -9.70 17.86 2.38
C LYS A 142 -8.89 17.75 3.68
N ILE A 143 -7.57 17.92 3.62
CA ILE A 143 -6.71 17.88 4.80
C ILE A 143 -7.12 18.95 5.82
N ALA A 144 -7.41 20.18 5.39
CA ALA A 144 -7.85 21.26 6.26
C ALA A 144 -9.21 20.96 6.94
N GLU A 145 -10.13 20.28 6.25
CA GLU A 145 -11.40 19.80 6.83
C GLU A 145 -11.19 18.65 7.84
N TYR A 146 -10.18 17.81 7.63
CA TYR A 146 -9.87 16.69 8.54
C TYR A 146 -8.97 17.08 9.72
N GLU A 147 -8.21 18.17 9.62
CA GLU A 147 -7.30 18.64 10.67
C GLU A 147 -7.97 18.85 12.04
N PRO A 148 -9.13 19.54 12.16
CA PRO A 148 -9.78 19.69 13.47
C PRO A 148 -10.29 18.35 14.02
N LYS A 149 -10.67 17.40 13.15
CA LYS A 149 -11.09 16.04 13.53
C LYS A 149 -9.91 15.16 13.97
N ALA A 150 -8.70 15.41 13.45
CA ALA A 150 -7.48 14.71 13.86
C ALA A 150 -6.92 15.22 15.19
N SER A 151 -7.13 16.51 15.51
CA SER A 151 -6.57 17.18 16.69
C SER A 151 -6.88 16.50 18.03
N TYR A 152 -8.10 16.02 18.22
CA TYR A 152 -8.47 15.31 19.46
C TYR A 152 -7.77 13.96 19.59
N LEU A 153 -7.67 13.20 18.49
CA LEU A 153 -6.97 11.91 18.45
C LEU A 153 -5.46 12.08 18.71
N ASP A 154 -4.84 13.10 18.11
CA ASP A 154 -3.42 13.41 18.30
C ASP A 154 -3.13 13.83 19.75
N THR A 155 -4.05 14.56 20.38
CA THR A 155 -3.96 14.93 21.80
C THR A 155 -4.02 13.69 22.71
N ILE A 156 -4.85 12.69 22.36
CA ILE A 156 -4.91 11.39 23.06
C ILE A 156 -3.59 10.62 22.88
N LEU A 157 -3.09 10.52 21.65
CA LEU A 157 -1.93 9.70 21.32
C LEU A 157 -0.60 10.24 21.88
N ASN A 158 -0.47 11.54 22.06
CA ASN A 158 0.78 12.19 22.50
C ASN A 158 1.09 12.05 24.00
N ASN A 159 0.20 11.52 24.85
CA ASN A 159 0.42 11.45 26.30
C ASN A 159 0.39 10.01 26.84
N LYS A 160 1.46 9.52 27.45
CA LYS A 160 1.53 8.14 28.01
C LYS A 160 0.85 7.96 29.37
N SER A 161 0.27 9.01 29.96
CA SER A 161 -0.35 8.93 31.29
C SER A 161 -1.66 8.15 31.30
N LEU A 162 -1.93 7.52 32.45
CA LEU A 162 -3.23 6.93 32.76
C LEU A 162 -4.23 8.02 33.11
N VAL A 163 -5.42 7.96 32.51
CA VAL A 163 -6.49 8.94 32.75
C VAL A 163 -7.64 8.33 33.53
N THR A 164 -8.31 9.14 34.33
CA THR A 164 -9.51 8.71 35.05
C THR A 164 -10.73 8.75 34.13
N VAL A 165 -11.74 7.93 34.40
CA VAL A 165 -13.02 8.00 33.67
C VAL A 165 -13.69 9.37 33.79
N GLY A 166 -13.42 10.12 34.87
CA GLY A 166 -13.91 11.49 35.04
C GLY A 166 -13.29 12.48 34.06
N GLN A 167 -11.99 12.37 33.78
CA GLN A 167 -11.33 13.20 32.76
C GLN A 167 -11.92 12.92 31.38
N ILE A 168 -12.07 11.64 31.02
CA ILE A 168 -12.70 11.25 29.74
C ILE A 168 -14.14 11.78 29.68
N ALA A 169 -14.94 11.62 30.73
CA ALA A 169 -16.34 12.09 30.74
C ALA A 169 -16.48 13.59 30.48
N LYS A 170 -15.52 14.41 30.93
CA LYS A 170 -15.51 15.85 30.70
C LYS A 170 -15.31 16.20 29.23
N ASP A 171 -14.53 15.41 28.49
CA ASP A 171 -14.37 15.58 27.04
C ASP A 171 -15.70 15.45 26.29
N TYR A 172 -16.67 14.70 26.85
CA TYR A 172 -18.01 14.52 26.28
C TYR A 172 -19.09 15.38 26.96
N GLY A 173 -18.70 16.30 27.85
CA GLY A 173 -19.64 17.17 28.55
C GLY A 173 -20.53 16.44 29.56
N MET A 174 -20.14 15.26 30.04
CA MET A 174 -20.92 14.46 30.98
C MET A 174 -20.19 14.16 32.29
N SER A 175 -20.91 13.63 33.28
CA SER A 175 -20.32 13.24 34.56
C SER A 175 -19.66 11.87 34.47
N ALA A 176 -18.70 11.59 35.36
CA ALA A 176 -18.10 10.27 35.50
C ALA A 176 -19.16 9.18 35.75
N GLN A 177 -20.24 9.51 36.47
CA GLN A 177 -21.34 8.59 36.75
C GLN A 177 -22.13 8.27 35.48
N ALA A 178 -22.43 9.29 34.66
CA ALA A 178 -23.12 9.13 33.39
C ALA A 178 -22.30 8.28 32.41
N LEU A 179 -21.00 8.58 32.24
CA LEU A 179 -20.14 7.79 31.36
C LEU A 179 -20.00 6.35 31.84
N ASN A 180 -19.85 6.12 33.15
CA ASN A 180 -19.78 4.76 33.68
C ASN A 180 -21.07 3.97 33.45
N LYS A 181 -22.23 4.63 33.56
CA LYS A 181 -23.54 4.04 33.27
C LYS A 181 -23.65 3.67 31.79
N LEU A 182 -23.29 4.59 30.90
CA LEU A 182 -23.28 4.37 29.45
C LEU A 182 -22.39 3.19 29.06
N LEU A 183 -21.14 3.17 29.54
CA LEU A 183 -20.22 2.05 29.27
C LEU A 183 -20.71 0.72 29.85
N HIS A 184 -21.50 0.75 30.93
CA HIS A 184 -22.14 -0.45 31.45
C HIS A 184 -23.28 -0.94 30.56
N GLU A 185 -24.13 -0.03 30.07
CA GLU A 185 -25.22 -0.32 29.13
C GLU A 185 -24.67 -0.91 27.82
N LEU A 186 -23.56 -0.35 27.31
CA LEU A 186 -22.83 -0.82 26.14
C LEU A 186 -22.00 -2.10 26.39
N LYS A 187 -22.15 -2.76 27.55
CA LYS A 187 -21.46 -4.01 27.90
C LYS A 187 -19.92 -3.91 27.82
N VAL A 188 -19.36 -2.76 28.18
CA VAL A 188 -17.90 -2.56 28.27
C VAL A 188 -17.35 -2.89 29.65
N GLN A 189 -18.06 -2.45 30.68
CA GLN A 189 -17.62 -2.58 32.07
C GLN A 189 -18.77 -2.93 33.00
N TYR A 190 -18.44 -3.42 34.19
CA TYR A 190 -19.37 -3.72 35.26
C TYR A 190 -18.78 -3.29 36.60
N LYS A 191 -19.62 -3.14 37.62
CA LYS A 191 -19.20 -2.68 38.94
C LYS A 191 -19.07 -3.86 39.90
N GLN A 192 -17.90 -4.04 40.50
CA GLN A 192 -17.63 -5.08 41.50
C GLN A 192 -16.82 -4.49 42.65
N SER A 193 -17.24 -4.75 43.88
CA SER A 193 -16.55 -4.30 45.11
C SER A 193 -16.18 -2.80 45.12
N GLY A 194 -17.05 -1.96 44.56
CA GLY A 194 -16.84 -0.51 44.49
C GLY A 194 -15.92 -0.01 43.36
N GLN A 195 -15.37 -0.91 42.53
CA GLN A 195 -14.52 -0.62 41.37
C GLN A 195 -15.24 -0.97 40.06
N TRP A 196 -15.00 -0.21 38.99
CA TRP A 196 -15.46 -0.54 37.63
C TRP A 196 -14.42 -1.41 36.92
N LEU A 197 -14.80 -2.58 36.45
CA LEU A 197 -13.91 -3.54 35.78
C LEU A 197 -14.44 -3.85 34.38
N LEU A 198 -13.54 -4.15 33.45
CA LEU A 198 -13.91 -4.52 32.08
C LEU A 198 -14.46 -5.95 32.02
N TYR A 199 -15.42 -6.21 31.13
CA TYR A 199 -15.85 -7.58 30.84
C TYR A 199 -14.70 -8.43 30.26
N SER A 200 -14.83 -9.76 30.38
CA SER A 200 -13.80 -10.74 30.01
C SER A 200 -13.32 -10.63 28.56
N ASN A 201 -14.21 -10.29 27.64
CA ASN A 201 -13.87 -10.05 26.22
C ASN A 201 -12.97 -8.82 25.99
N LEU A 202 -12.85 -7.93 26.97
CA LEU A 202 -12.12 -6.66 26.85
C LEU A 202 -10.94 -6.54 27.84
N HIS A 203 -10.96 -7.26 28.97
CA HIS A 203 -10.02 -7.04 30.07
C HIS A 203 -8.53 -7.27 29.72
N ALA A 204 -8.24 -8.17 28.77
CA ALA A 204 -6.88 -8.53 28.36
C ALA A 204 -6.34 -7.63 27.23
N LYS A 205 -7.12 -6.66 26.74
CA LYS A 205 -6.75 -5.81 25.60
C LYS A 205 -5.87 -4.61 25.97
N GLY A 206 -5.56 -4.43 27.26
CA GLY A 206 -4.71 -3.34 27.76
C GLY A 206 -5.41 -1.97 27.77
N TYR A 207 -6.74 -1.94 27.86
CA TYR A 207 -7.51 -0.69 27.88
C TYR A 207 -7.51 0.02 29.24
N THR A 208 -7.32 -0.71 30.33
CA THR A 208 -7.36 -0.16 31.70
C THR A 208 -6.20 -0.64 32.55
N HIS A 209 -5.90 0.11 33.61
CA HIS A 209 -4.97 -0.26 34.66
C HIS A 209 -5.60 0.02 36.02
N SER A 210 -5.42 -0.91 36.97
CA SER A 210 -5.85 -0.71 38.35
C SER A 210 -4.81 0.17 39.08
N SER A 211 -5.28 1.24 39.71
CA SER A 211 -4.45 2.16 40.49
C SER A 211 -4.94 2.15 41.93
N THR A 212 -4.03 1.83 42.84
CA THR A 212 -4.27 1.86 44.28
C THR A 212 -4.09 3.29 44.78
N THR A 213 -5.02 3.78 45.58
CA THR A 213 -4.97 5.09 46.22
C THR A 213 -5.12 4.91 47.72
N GLU A 214 -4.17 5.42 48.48
CA GLU A 214 -4.25 5.49 49.94
C GLU A 214 -5.09 6.69 50.34
N ILE A 215 -5.98 6.48 51.32
CA ILE A 215 -6.89 7.48 51.86
C ILE A 215 -6.57 7.58 53.34
N GLU A 216 -6.01 8.73 53.73
CA GLU A 216 -5.79 9.09 55.13
C GLU A 216 -7.08 9.65 55.74
N HIS A 217 -7.45 9.13 56.91
CA HIS A 217 -8.60 9.59 57.68
C HIS A 217 -8.17 10.60 58.75
N LYS A 218 -9.13 11.37 59.27
CA LYS A 218 -8.88 12.41 60.29
C LYS A 218 -8.29 11.86 61.60
N ASP A 219 -8.43 10.56 61.85
CA ASP A 219 -7.90 9.85 63.01
C ASP A 219 -6.49 9.28 62.78
N GLY A 220 -5.88 9.53 61.62
CA GLY A 220 -4.55 9.03 61.25
C GLY A 220 -4.54 7.60 60.72
N SER A 221 -5.69 6.93 60.64
CA SER A 221 -5.80 5.62 60.00
C SER A 221 -5.72 5.74 58.48
N THR A 222 -5.15 4.72 57.81
CA THR A 222 -5.09 4.66 56.35
C THR A 222 -6.01 3.56 55.83
N SER A 223 -6.72 3.85 54.74
CA SER A 223 -7.49 2.86 54.00
C SER A 223 -7.07 2.87 52.54
N VAL A 224 -7.20 1.71 51.89
CA VAL A 224 -6.77 1.54 50.50
C VAL A 224 -7.99 1.42 49.61
N ARG A 225 -8.02 2.20 48.53
CA ARG A 225 -9.07 2.11 47.51
C ARG A 225 -8.47 1.85 46.14
N MET A 226 -8.95 0.80 45.48
CA MET A 226 -8.57 0.53 44.09
C MET A 226 -9.52 1.27 43.14
N ASN A 227 -8.93 1.96 42.17
CA ASN A 227 -9.64 2.68 41.12
C ASN A 227 -9.16 2.20 39.76
N THR A 228 -10.06 2.18 38.78
CA THR A 228 -9.71 1.85 37.39
C THR A 228 -9.38 3.13 36.64
N LYS A 229 -8.18 3.16 36.05
CA LYS A 229 -7.75 4.20 35.12
C LYS A 229 -7.68 3.62 33.71
N TRP A 230 -7.84 4.47 32.72
CA TRP A 230 -7.83 4.12 31.30
C TRP A 230 -6.48 4.45 30.68
N THR A 231 -6.00 3.57 29.81
CA THR A 231 -4.83 3.84 28.96
C THR A 231 -5.27 4.69 27.76
N GLN A 232 -4.33 5.25 27.00
CA GLN A 232 -4.70 5.92 25.74
C GLN A 232 -5.36 4.97 24.74
N LYS A 233 -4.90 3.71 24.70
CA LYS A 233 -5.55 2.66 23.92
C LYS A 233 -7.00 2.45 24.35
N GLY A 234 -7.27 2.53 25.65
CA GLY A 234 -8.61 2.46 26.21
C GLY A 234 -9.45 3.71 25.95
N ARG A 235 -8.85 4.91 25.99
CA ARG A 235 -9.52 6.16 25.65
C ARG A 235 -9.90 6.22 24.16
N LEU A 236 -9.02 5.77 23.27
CA LEU A 236 -9.30 5.60 21.85
C LEU A 236 -10.43 4.59 21.63
N PHE A 237 -10.41 3.46 22.34
CA PHE A 237 -11.52 2.50 22.29
C PHE A 237 -12.86 3.13 22.71
N ILE A 238 -12.89 3.94 23.77
CA ILE A 238 -14.10 4.67 24.18
C ILE A 238 -14.52 5.64 23.07
N TYR A 239 -13.59 6.37 22.46
CA TYR A 239 -13.90 7.30 21.38
C TYR A 239 -14.57 6.61 20.19
N GLU A 240 -13.97 5.56 19.65
CA GLU A 240 -14.55 4.83 18.51
C GLU A 240 -15.91 4.23 18.87
N LEU A 241 -16.04 3.64 20.07
CA LEU A 241 -17.30 3.05 20.53
C LEU A 241 -18.41 4.10 20.65
N LEU A 242 -18.12 5.27 21.23
CA LEU A 242 -19.13 6.31 21.41
C LEU A 242 -19.49 6.99 20.09
N LYS A 243 -18.52 7.13 19.18
CA LYS A 243 -18.73 7.62 17.82
C LYS A 243 -19.66 6.73 17.01
N GLU A 244 -19.53 5.40 17.13
CA GLU A 244 -20.48 4.44 16.54
C GLU A 244 -21.92 4.61 17.05
N HIS A 245 -22.10 5.26 18.19
CA HIS A 245 -23.40 5.58 18.80
C HIS A 245 -23.77 7.06 18.67
N ASP A 246 -23.16 7.80 17.73
CA ASP A 246 -23.38 9.23 17.48
C ASP A 246 -23.08 10.15 18.68
N ILE A 247 -22.23 9.71 19.61
CA ILE A 247 -21.81 10.45 20.79
C ILE A 247 -20.37 10.96 20.57
N LEU A 248 -20.26 12.19 20.09
CA LEU A 248 -18.97 12.85 19.86
C LEU A 248 -18.50 13.68 21.08
N PRO A 249 -17.18 13.82 21.27
CA PRO A 249 -16.62 14.75 22.26
C PRO A 249 -17.00 16.19 21.93
N VAL A 250 -17.05 17.07 22.93
CA VAL A 250 -17.48 18.48 22.80
C VAL A 250 -16.64 19.23 21.77
N ILE A 251 -15.32 18.98 21.75
CA ILE A 251 -14.39 19.61 20.81
C ILE A 251 -14.70 19.31 19.34
N GLU A 252 -15.32 18.16 19.04
CA GLU A 252 -15.73 17.78 17.68
C GLU A 252 -17.16 18.24 17.34
N LYS A 253 -17.94 18.68 18.32
CA LYS A 253 -19.29 19.24 18.10
C LYS A 253 -19.25 20.73 17.75
N GLU A 254 -18.18 21.42 18.13
CA GLU A 254 -17.98 22.86 17.89
C GLU A 254 -17.23 23.15 16.57
N ALA A 255 -16.84 22.10 15.82
CA ALA A 255 -16.08 22.17 14.57
C ALA A 255 -16.96 22.04 13.31
#